data_AF-A0A3C0AM24-F1
#
_entry.id   AF-A0A3C0AM24-F1
#
_cell.length_a   1.000
_cell.length_b   1.000
_cell.length_c   1.000
_cell.angle_alpha   90.00
_cell.angle_beta   90.00
_cell.angle_gamma   90.00
#
_symmetry.space_group_name_H-M   'P 1'
#
loop_
_entity.id
_entity.type
_entity.pdbx_description
1 polymer ?
#
loop_
_entity_poly.entity_id
_entity_poly.type
_entity_poly.pdbx_seq_one_letter_code
_entity_poly.pdbx_strand_id
1 'polypeptide(L)'
;MRIETFATILFNQWQIGHAKLGDQDWNTGILLLVSKNDRKARIELGAGWGRREDEQCRQIMDEYIIPHFKQGQFDQGILAGVEALDKMARKLELPTKPVSPWTYVIIAVAVGLVIFTVVSLIRRGSSGWAWLFWGVLFAVIGTLLYQMLNNRGGGGGFGGGSFGG
;
A
#
# COMPACT_ATOMS: atom_id res chain seq x y z
N MET A 1 21.13 11.33 1.41
CA MET A 1 20.26 11.60 0.24
C MET A 1 18.95 10.85 0.41
N ARG A 2 17.85 11.45 -0.05
CA ARG A 2 16.52 10.83 -0.08
C ARG A 2 16.43 9.86 -1.26
N ILE A 3 15.77 8.70 -1.08
CA ILE A 3 15.72 7.63 -2.10
C ILE A 3 15.00 8.11 -3.37
N GLU A 4 14.08 9.05 -3.18
CA GLU A 4 13.31 9.73 -4.21
C GLU A 4 14.24 10.48 -5.17
N THR A 5 15.12 11.34 -4.62
CA THR A 5 16.09 12.10 -5.43
C THR A 5 17.07 11.17 -6.15
N PHE A 6 17.48 10.08 -5.50
CA PHE A 6 18.36 9.09 -6.11
C PHE A 6 17.70 8.36 -7.28
N ALA A 7 16.43 7.94 -7.12
CA ALA A 7 15.67 7.27 -8.17
C ALA A 7 15.48 8.18 -9.39
N THR A 8 15.08 9.44 -9.18
CA THR A 8 14.87 10.40 -10.28
C THR A 8 16.17 10.71 -11.04
N ILE A 9 17.29 10.89 -10.32
CA ILE A 9 18.59 11.13 -10.95
C ILE A 9 19.02 9.91 -11.76
N LEU A 10 18.86 8.70 -11.23
CA LEU A 10 19.22 7.46 -11.91
C LEU A 10 18.36 7.24 -13.17
N PHE A 11 17.05 7.50 -13.08
CA PHE A 11 16.12 7.40 -14.20
C PHE A 11 16.52 8.31 -15.35
N ASN A 12 16.81 9.58 -15.05
CA ASN A 12 17.22 10.57 -16.04
C ASN A 12 18.60 10.26 -16.61
N GLN A 13 19.55 9.83 -15.78
CA GLN A 13 20.92 9.49 -16.19
C GLN A 13 20.96 8.30 -17.14
N TRP A 14 20.11 7.28 -16.91
CA TRP A 14 20.08 6.07 -17.73
C TRP A 14 19.13 6.17 -18.93
N GLN A 15 18.47 7.32 -19.11
CA GLN A 15 17.52 7.55 -20.21
C GLN A 15 16.48 6.43 -20.33
N ILE A 16 16.03 5.90 -19.18
CA ILE A 16 15.11 4.76 -19.17
C ILE A 16 13.81 5.17 -19.85
N GLY A 17 13.49 4.52 -20.97
CA GLY A 17 12.29 4.79 -21.75
C GLY A 17 12.35 6.05 -22.60
N HIS A 18 13.47 6.77 -22.71
CA HIS A 18 13.61 7.84 -23.71
C HIS A 18 13.84 7.24 -25.10
N ALA A 19 12.77 7.09 -25.87
CA ALA A 19 12.85 7.00 -27.31
C ALA A 19 12.26 8.30 -27.91
N LYS A 20 13.02 9.02 -28.74
CA LYS A 20 12.41 10.00 -29.63
C LYS A 20 11.77 9.24 -30.79
N LEU A 21 10.45 9.28 -30.90
CA LEU A 21 9.75 8.78 -32.08
C LEU A 21 9.26 9.99 -32.89
N GLY A 22 10.11 10.48 -33.79
CA GLY A 22 9.86 11.74 -34.50
C GLY A 22 9.93 12.96 -33.56
N ASP A 23 8.92 13.83 -33.61
CA ASP A 23 8.81 15.04 -32.78
C ASP A 23 8.13 14.80 -31.41
N GLN A 24 7.81 13.55 -31.06
CA GLN A 24 7.14 13.20 -29.81
C GLN A 24 8.10 12.52 -28.82
N ASP A 25 8.10 13.01 -27.57
CA ASP A 25 8.78 12.37 -26.45
C ASP A 25 8.01 11.12 -26.03
N TRP A 26 8.46 9.96 -26.49
CA TRP A 26 7.90 8.66 -26.10
C TRP A 26 8.59 8.18 -24.81
N ASN A 27 8.30 8.85 -23.68
CA ASN A 27 8.87 8.50 -22.37
C ASN A 27 8.00 7.50 -21.61
N THR A 28 8.00 6.24 -22.06
CA THR A 28 7.20 5.15 -21.47
C THR A 28 8.01 4.24 -20.54
N GLY A 29 9.12 4.75 -20.00
CA GLY A 29 9.98 4.02 -19.07
C GLY A 29 9.28 3.71 -17.75
N ILE A 30 9.62 2.57 -17.14
CA ILE A 30 9.21 2.18 -15.80
C ILE A 30 10.48 1.75 -15.05
N LEU A 31 10.71 2.33 -13.86
CA LEU A 31 11.82 1.97 -12.99
C LEU A 31 11.30 1.51 -11.65
N LEU A 32 11.61 0.26 -11.28
CA LEU A 32 11.47 -0.23 -9.92
C LEU A 32 12.83 -0.16 -9.22
N LEU A 33 12.95 0.72 -8.23
CA LEU A 33 14.11 0.83 -7.37
C LEU A 33 13.85 0.11 -6.05
N VAL A 34 14.74 -0.82 -5.67
CA VAL A 34 14.67 -1.54 -4.39
C VAL A 34 15.97 -1.31 -3.62
N SER A 35 15.87 -0.68 -2.45
CA SER A 35 16.95 -0.64 -1.46
C SER A 35 16.66 -1.65 -0.35
N LYS A 36 17.30 -2.82 -0.44
CA LYS A 36 17.13 -3.92 0.52
C LYS A 36 17.53 -3.52 1.94
N ASN A 37 18.68 -2.88 2.09
CA ASN A 37 19.23 -2.50 3.40
C ASN A 37 18.41 -1.39 4.06
N ASP A 38 17.89 -0.45 3.26
CA ASP A 38 17.04 0.63 3.78
C ASP A 38 15.57 0.22 3.93
N ARG A 39 15.19 -0.99 3.48
CA ARG A 39 13.82 -1.52 3.45
C ARG A 39 12.84 -0.58 2.74
N LYS A 40 13.30 0.05 1.65
CA LYS A 40 12.54 1.00 0.83
C LYS A 40 12.46 0.50 -0.61
N ALA A 41 11.29 0.64 -1.22
CA ALA A 41 11.15 0.46 -2.66
C ALA A 41 10.33 1.61 -3.25
N ARG A 42 10.56 1.87 -4.54
CA ARG A 42 9.91 2.94 -5.28
C ARG A 42 9.71 2.54 -6.73
N ILE A 43 8.55 2.85 -7.29
CA ILE A 43 8.29 2.79 -8.73
C ILE A 43 8.30 4.22 -9.24
N GLU A 44 9.06 4.46 -10.31
CA GLU A 44 9.02 5.71 -11.08
C GLU A 44 8.57 5.43 -12.49
N LEU A 45 7.65 6.26 -12.97
CA LEU A 45 7.12 6.23 -14.32
C LEU A 45 7.68 7.40 -15.13
N GLY A 46 7.96 7.15 -16.41
CA GLY A 46 8.26 8.18 -17.39
C GLY A 46 7.05 9.09 -17.68
N ALA A 47 7.31 10.27 -18.22
CA ALA A 47 6.29 11.29 -18.47
C ALA A 47 5.20 10.90 -19.50
N GLY A 48 5.38 9.80 -20.23
CA GLY A 48 4.39 9.26 -21.17
C GLY A 48 3.25 8.49 -20.49
N TRP A 49 3.35 8.21 -19.19
CA TRP A 49 2.30 7.58 -18.40
C TRP A 49 1.37 8.64 -17.79
N GLY A 50 0.10 8.29 -17.61
CA GLY A 50 -0.90 9.19 -17.02
C GLY A 50 -1.10 8.96 -15.53
N ARG A 51 -1.93 9.83 -14.92
CA ARG A 51 -2.33 9.72 -13.49
C ARG A 51 -3.00 8.40 -13.14
N ARG A 52 -3.62 7.73 -14.13
CA ARG A 52 -4.26 6.43 -13.93
C ARG A 52 -3.22 5.36 -13.67
N GLU A 53 -2.13 5.37 -14.43
CA GLU A 53 -1.04 4.42 -14.32
C GLU A 53 -0.19 4.67 -13.05
N ASP A 54 -0.07 5.92 -12.60
CA ASP A 54 0.49 6.25 -11.28
C ASP A 54 -0.27 5.56 -10.15
N GLU A 55 -1.60 5.64 -10.17
CA GLU A 55 -2.48 5.02 -9.17
C GLU A 55 -2.38 3.49 -9.24
N GLN A 56 -2.32 2.92 -10.44
CA GLN A 56 -2.10 1.48 -10.64
C GLN A 56 -0.74 1.05 -10.09
N CYS A 57 0.33 1.82 -10.28
CA CYS A 57 1.64 1.50 -9.72
C CYS A 57 1.64 1.52 -8.18
N ARG A 58 0.88 2.44 -7.57
CA ARG A 58 0.68 2.43 -6.12
C ARG A 58 0.01 1.15 -5.64
N GLN A 59 -1.04 0.71 -6.34
CA GLN A 59 -1.71 -0.57 -6.05
C GLN A 59 -0.76 -1.75 -6.22
N ILE A 60 0.03 -1.77 -7.31
CA ILE A 60 1.01 -2.83 -7.56
C ILE A 60 2.03 -2.90 -6.42
N MET A 61 2.53 -1.75 -5.99
CA MET A 61 3.44 -1.68 -4.85
C MET A 61 2.77 -2.31 -3.61
N ASP A 62 1.63 -1.77 -3.17
CA ASP A 62 0.94 -2.12 -1.92
C ASP A 62 0.45 -3.57 -1.87
N GLU A 63 -0.01 -4.12 -2.99
CA GLU A 63 -0.62 -5.44 -3.04
C GLU A 63 0.37 -6.55 -3.38
N TYR A 64 1.35 -6.29 -4.24
CA TYR A 64 2.25 -7.32 -4.79
C TYR A 64 3.67 -7.22 -4.25
N ILE A 65 4.27 -6.04 -4.21
CA ILE A 65 5.69 -5.91 -3.85
C ILE A 65 5.82 -5.89 -2.32
N ILE A 66 5.05 -5.02 -1.68
CA ILE A 66 5.14 -4.73 -0.25
C ILE A 66 4.98 -5.97 0.63
N PRO A 67 3.97 -6.84 0.41
CA PRO A 67 3.73 -7.96 1.31
C PRO A 67 4.81 -9.03 1.24
N HIS A 68 5.41 -9.26 0.07
CA HIS A 68 6.50 -10.21 -0.10
C HIS A 68 7.79 -9.67 0.52
N PHE A 69 8.07 -8.37 0.37
CA PHE A 69 9.26 -7.76 0.98
C PHE A 69 9.20 -7.80 2.51
N LYS A 70 8.01 -7.62 3.11
CA LYS A 70 7.79 -7.81 4.55
C LYS A 70 8.05 -9.24 5.03
N GLN A 71 7.86 -10.23 4.16
CA GLN A 71 8.14 -11.64 4.44
C GLN A 71 9.59 -12.04 4.15
N GLY A 72 10.44 -11.09 3.74
CA GLY A 72 11.81 -11.36 3.31
C GLY A 72 11.93 -12.02 1.93
N GLN A 73 10.80 -12.19 1.22
CA GLN A 73 10.70 -12.85 -0.08
C GLN A 73 10.91 -11.83 -1.21
N PHE A 74 12.09 -11.22 -1.28
CA PHE A 74 12.38 -10.17 -2.26
C PHE A 74 12.25 -10.64 -3.71
N ASP A 75 12.71 -11.85 -4.01
CA ASP A 75 12.67 -12.40 -5.38
C ASP A 75 11.23 -12.54 -5.87
N GLN A 76 10.34 -13.04 -5.01
CA GLN A 76 8.91 -13.18 -5.33
C GLN A 76 8.23 -11.82 -5.46
N GLY A 77 8.55 -10.86 -4.58
CA GLY A 77 7.99 -9.51 -4.66
C GLY A 77 8.41 -8.76 -5.91
N ILE A 78 9.67 -8.92 -6.36
CA ILE A 78 10.16 -8.34 -7.61
C ILE A 78 9.48 -9.00 -8.80
N LEU A 79 9.42 -10.34 -8.84
CA LEU A 79 8.77 -11.07 -9.93
C LEU A 79 7.30 -10.68 -10.07
N ALA A 80 6.53 -10.70 -8.97
CA ALA A 80 5.12 -10.33 -8.96
C ALA A 80 4.91 -8.85 -9.34
N GLY A 81 5.78 -7.95 -8.86
CA GLY A 81 5.75 -6.54 -9.22
C GLY A 81 6.00 -6.31 -10.71
N VAL A 82 7.01 -6.96 -11.29
CA VAL A 82 7.33 -6.85 -12.72
C VAL A 82 6.22 -7.44 -13.58
N GLU A 83 5.65 -8.58 -13.21
CA GLU A 83 4.53 -9.19 -13.95
C GLU A 83 3.29 -8.27 -13.96
N ALA A 84 3.00 -7.64 -12.82
CA ALA A 84 1.89 -6.69 -12.72
C ALA A 84 2.17 -5.40 -13.52
N LEU A 85 3.41 -4.91 -13.51
CA LEU A 85 3.82 -3.74 -14.31
C LEU A 85 3.77 -4.03 -15.82
N ASP A 86 4.17 -5.23 -16.27
CA ASP A 86 4.05 -5.65 -17.68
C ASP A 86 2.57 -5.72 -18.10
N LYS A 87 1.69 -6.28 -17.26
CA LYS A 87 0.24 -6.29 -17.52
C LYS A 87 -0.34 -4.89 -17.61
N MET A 88 0.04 -4.00 -16.69
CA MET A 88 -0.35 -2.58 -16.74
C MET A 88 0.10 -1.93 -18.06
N ALA A 89 1.36 -2.14 -18.44
CA ALA A 89 1.91 -1.58 -19.68
C ALA A 89 1.19 -2.10 -20.93
N ARG A 90 0.77 -3.37 -20.93
CA ARG A 90 -0.07 -3.98 -21.99
C ARG A 90 -1.55 -3.62 -21.91
N LYS A 91 -1.96 -2.83 -20.90
CA LYS A 91 -3.36 -2.50 -20.57
C LYS A 91 -4.23 -3.74 -20.33
N LEU A 92 -3.62 -4.81 -19.84
CA LEU A 92 -4.33 -5.98 -19.35
C LEU A 92 -4.88 -5.69 -17.95
N GLU A 93 -5.97 -6.36 -17.58
CA GLU A 93 -6.47 -6.29 -16.21
C GLU A 93 -5.38 -6.78 -15.26
N LEU A 94 -5.12 -6.01 -14.21
CA LEU A 94 -4.18 -6.41 -13.18
C LEU A 94 -4.74 -7.64 -12.48
N PRO A 95 -3.89 -8.64 -12.14
CA PRO A 95 -4.32 -9.64 -11.19
C PRO A 95 -4.86 -8.89 -9.96
N THR A 96 -5.93 -9.38 -9.36
CA THR A 96 -6.41 -8.87 -8.08
C THR A 96 -5.85 -9.79 -7.00
N LYS A 97 -5.30 -9.20 -5.93
CA LYS A 97 -4.75 -10.01 -4.84
C LYS A 97 -5.91 -10.85 -4.26
N PRO A 98 -5.80 -12.18 -4.22
CA PRO A 98 -6.83 -13.00 -3.63
C PRO A 98 -6.94 -12.64 -2.15
N VAL A 99 -8.08 -12.10 -1.76
CA VAL A 99 -8.38 -11.80 -0.36
C VAL A 99 -8.46 -13.12 0.40
N SER A 100 -7.73 -13.21 1.52
CA SER A 100 -7.69 -14.43 2.33
C SER A 100 -9.09 -14.74 2.88
N PRO A 101 -9.55 -16.00 2.85
CA PRO A 101 -10.81 -16.40 3.48
C PRO A 101 -10.94 -15.97 4.94
N TRP A 102 -9.82 -15.90 5.66
CA TRP A 102 -9.75 -15.43 7.05
C TRP A 102 -10.22 -13.98 7.22
N THR A 103 -10.06 -13.13 6.20
CA THR A 103 -10.54 -11.75 6.24
C THR A 103 -12.07 -11.72 6.33
N TYR A 104 -12.78 -12.57 5.58
CA TYR A 104 -14.23 -12.69 5.67
C TYR A 104 -14.69 -13.23 7.03
N VAL A 105 -13.94 -14.17 7.60
CA VAL A 105 -14.22 -14.70 8.95
C VAL A 105 -14.09 -13.59 10.00
N ILE A 106 -13.02 -12.79 9.94
CA ILE A 106 -12.82 -11.66 10.87
C ILE A 106 -13.94 -10.62 10.73
N ILE A 107 -14.34 -10.28 9.50
CA ILE A 107 -15.45 -9.35 9.25
C ILE A 107 -16.77 -9.92 9.80
N ALA A 108 -17.06 -11.20 9.57
CA ALA A 108 -18.26 -11.84 10.07
C ALA A 108 -18.30 -11.88 11.61
N VAL A 109 -17.17 -12.16 12.26
CA VAL A 109 -17.05 -12.13 13.73
C VAL A 109 -17.22 -10.70 14.26
N ALA A 110 -16.61 -9.70 13.61
CA ALA A 110 -16.76 -8.30 13.99
C ALA A 110 -18.20 -7.82 13.87
N VAL A 111 -18.88 -8.14 12.75
CA VAL A 111 -20.30 -7.83 12.54
C VAL A 111 -21.18 -8.55 13.57
N GLY A 112 -20.90 -9.83 13.85
CA GLY A 112 -21.59 -10.60 14.89
C GLY A 112 -21.43 -9.98 16.28
N LEU A 113 -20.23 -9.50 16.63
CA LEU A 113 -19.97 -8.78 17.87
C LEU A 113 -20.71 -7.45 17.93
N VAL A 114 -20.74 -6.68 16.84
CA VAL A 114 -21.51 -5.42 16.77
C VAL A 114 -23.00 -5.69 16.97
N ILE A 115 -23.57 -6.69 16.29
CA ILE A 115 -24.99 -7.05 16.46
C ILE A 115 -25.26 -7.54 17.88
N PHE A 116 -24.39 -8.41 18.42
CA PHE A 116 -24.50 -8.92 19.79
C PHE A 116 -24.49 -7.78 20.81
N THR A 117 -23.58 -6.80 20.66
CA THR A 117 -23.51 -5.65 21.56
C THR A 117 -24.74 -4.76 21.46
N VAL A 118 -25.23 -4.45 20.26
CA VAL A 118 -26.46 -3.67 20.04
C VAL A 118 -27.67 -4.37 20.67
N VAL A 119 -27.82 -5.68 20.44
CA VAL A 119 -28.92 -6.47 21.02
C VAL A 119 -28.80 -6.57 22.54
N SER A 120 -27.58 -6.73 23.07
CA SER A 120 -27.32 -6.77 24.51
C SER A 120 -27.67 -5.43 25.19
N LEU A 121 -27.41 -4.30 24.53
CA LEU A 121 -27.76 -2.96 25.02
C LEU A 121 -29.27 -2.73 25.04
N ILE A 122 -30.00 -3.24 24.04
CA ILE A 122 -31.46 -3.07 23.93
C ILE A 122 -32.21 -4.00 24.89
N ARG A 123 -31.76 -5.25 25.08
CA ARG A 123 -32.48 -6.24 25.93
C ARG A 123 -32.21 -6.12 27.42
N ARG A 124 -31.02 -5.64 27.83
CA ARG A 124 -30.65 -5.44 29.23
C ARG A 124 -30.20 -4.00 29.41
N GLY A 125 -31.12 -3.12 29.76
CA GLY A 125 -30.81 -1.74 30.13
C GLY A 125 -29.61 -1.69 31.08
N SER A 126 -28.50 -1.16 30.56
CA SER A 126 -27.26 -0.77 31.25
C SER A 126 -26.72 -1.71 32.34
N SER A 127 -26.43 -2.98 32.05
CA SER A 127 -25.48 -3.71 32.91
C SER A 127 -24.07 -3.16 32.70
N GLY A 128 -23.51 -2.48 33.72
CA GLY A 128 -22.26 -1.69 33.66
C GLY A 128 -21.02 -2.40 33.12
N TRP A 129 -21.03 -3.73 32.99
CA TRP A 129 -19.97 -4.51 32.35
C TRP A 129 -19.79 -4.21 30.85
N ALA A 130 -20.87 -3.84 30.14
CA ALA A 130 -20.77 -3.44 28.73
C ALA A 130 -20.02 -2.12 28.57
N TRP A 131 -20.19 -1.19 29.51
CA TRP A 131 -19.46 0.08 29.54
C TRP A 131 -17.99 -0.12 29.91
N LEU A 132 -17.67 -1.08 30.77
CA LEU A 132 -16.27 -1.45 31.04
C LEU A 132 -15.58 -2.04 29.81
N PHE A 133 -16.26 -2.94 29.07
CA PHE A 133 -15.73 -3.50 27.82
C PHE A 133 -15.49 -2.42 26.76
N TRP A 134 -16.48 -1.54 26.54
CA TRP A 134 -16.33 -0.40 25.62
C TRP A 134 -15.29 0.61 26.10
N GLY A 135 -15.16 0.84 27.40
CA GLY A 135 -14.13 1.69 27.98
C GLY A 135 -12.71 1.17 27.69
N VAL A 136 -12.49 -0.13 27.84
CA VAL A 136 -11.21 -0.77 27.49
C VAL A 136 -10.97 -0.72 25.97
N LEU A 137 -11.98 -1.01 25.16
CA LEU A 137 -11.85 -0.98 23.70
C LEU A 137 -11.54 0.43 23.19
N PHE A 138 -12.25 1.47 23.68
CA PHE A 138 -11.98 2.86 23.33
C PHE A 138 -10.65 3.36 23.89
N ALA A 139 -10.18 2.85 25.03
CA ALA A 139 -8.85 3.16 25.54
C ALA A 139 -7.75 2.57 24.63
N VAL A 140 -7.93 1.33 24.13
CA VAL A 140 -6.98 0.68 23.21
C VAL A 140 -6.99 1.36 21.84
N ILE A 141 -8.17 1.65 21.29
CA ILE A 141 -8.30 2.36 20.02
C ILE A 141 -7.78 3.79 20.16
N GLY A 142 -8.12 4.48 21.26
CA GLY A 142 -7.66 5.85 21.55
C GLY A 142 -6.15 5.93 21.73
N THR A 143 -5.51 4.94 22.36
CA THR A 143 -4.04 4.89 22.47
C THR A 143 -3.36 4.58 21.15
N LEU A 144 -3.90 3.67 20.33
CA LEU A 144 -3.44 3.42 18.96
C LEU A 144 -3.60 4.66 18.06
N LEU A 145 -4.73 5.37 18.19
CA LEU A 145 -5.02 6.57 17.42
C LEU A 145 -4.20 7.78 17.90
N TYR A 146 -3.94 7.89 19.20
CA TYR A 146 -3.06 8.90 19.79
C TYR A 146 -1.61 8.67 19.34
N GLN A 147 -1.17 7.41 19.25
CA GLN A 147 0.12 7.06 18.64
C GLN A 147 0.18 7.42 17.16
N MET A 148 -0.92 7.32 16.41
CA MET A 148 -0.98 7.78 15.02
C MET A 148 -1.04 9.32 14.87
N LEU A 149 -1.70 10.02 15.80
CA LEU A 149 -1.85 11.48 15.76
C LEU A 149 -0.58 12.20 16.24
N ASN A 150 0.12 11.69 17.26
CA ASN A 150 1.43 12.22 17.67
C ASN A 150 2.55 11.91 16.67
N ASN A 151 2.32 11.00 15.71
CA ASN A 151 3.24 10.73 14.59
C ASN A 151 2.94 11.54 13.32
N ARG A 152 2.08 12.56 13.37
CA ARG A 152 1.85 13.45 12.22
C ARG A 152 2.91 14.55 12.15
N GLY A 153 4.07 14.15 11.63
CA GLY A 153 5.01 15.06 10.98
C GLY A 153 5.01 14.82 9.46
N GLY A 154 4.48 15.77 8.69
CA GLY A 154 4.88 16.01 7.29
C GLY A 154 3.93 15.44 6.22
N GLY A 155 3.30 16.36 5.48
CA GLY A 155 2.43 16.06 4.34
C GLY A 155 3.17 15.86 3.01
N GLY A 156 2.42 15.34 2.04
CA GLY A 156 2.61 15.52 0.59
C GLY A 156 3.80 14.80 -0.05
N GLY A 157 3.52 13.76 -0.84
CA GLY A 157 4.49 13.20 -1.78
C GLY A 157 4.13 11.79 -2.27
N PHE A 158 4.07 11.63 -3.58
CA PHE A 158 3.65 10.43 -4.31
C PHE A 158 4.56 9.20 -4.05
N GLY A 159 3.94 8.01 -3.89
CA GLY A 159 4.51 6.72 -4.35
C GLY A 159 5.63 6.04 -3.55
N GLY A 160 5.70 6.17 -2.23
CA GLY A 160 6.72 5.50 -1.39
C GLY A 160 6.12 4.48 -0.43
N GLY A 161 6.67 3.26 -0.41
CA GLY A 161 6.27 2.18 0.50
C GLY A 161 7.44 1.66 1.35
N SER A 162 7.25 1.59 2.68
CA SER A 162 8.25 1.09 3.66
C SER A 162 7.90 -0.34 4.11
N PHE A 163 8.90 -1.23 4.16
CA PHE A 163 8.75 -2.64 4.59
C PHE A 163 9.28 -2.94 5.97
N GLY A 164 9.66 -1.92 6.73
CA GLY A 164 10.15 -2.10 8.09
C GLY A 164 9.05 -2.55 9.03
N GLY A 165 9.13 -3.80 9.49
CA GLY A 165 8.68 -4.22 10.83
C GLY A 165 9.79 -4.06 11.85
#